data_AF-A0A832N0H1-F1
#
_entry.id   AF-A0A832N0H1-F1
#
_cell.length_a   1.000
_cell.length_b   1.000
_cell.length_c   1.000
_cell.angle_alpha   90.00
_cell.angle_beta   90.00
_cell.angle_gamma   90.00
#
_symmetry.space_group_name_H-M   'P 1'
#
loop_
_entity.id
_entity.type
_entity.pdbx_description
1 polymer ?
#
loop_
_entity_poly.entity_id
_entity_poly.type
_entity_poly.pdbx_seq_one_letter_code
_entity_poly.pdbx_strand_id
1 'polypeptide(L)' 'GTTPEHLSAMRAALEARTPGPRPTLEMITETLGGFSSASDGTDDAAPTARQNRRRRRG' A
#
# COMPACT_ATOMS: atom_id res chain seq x y z
N GLY A 1 10.33 -23.36 2.72
CA GLY A 1 8.94 -23.07 2.36
C GLY A 1 8.15 -22.85 3.63
N THR A 2 7.19 -21.93 3.64
CA THR A 2 6.27 -21.75 4.77
C THR A 2 5.52 -23.06 5.00
N THR A 3 5.59 -23.61 6.21
CA THR A 3 4.89 -24.85 6.55
C THR A 3 3.39 -24.61 6.67
N PRO A 4 2.53 -25.64 6.51
CA PRO A 4 1.10 -25.49 6.76
C PRO A 4 0.81 -24.91 8.16
N GLU A 5 1.56 -25.34 9.18
CA GLU A 5 1.49 -24.80 10.54
C GLU A 5 1.78 -23.30 10.60
N HIS A 6 2.82 -22.87 9.88
CA HIS A 6 3.17 -21.45 9.79
C HIS A 6 2.03 -20.63 9.17
N LEU A 7 1.40 -21.14 8.10
CA LEU A 7 0.27 -20.46 7.46
C LEU A 7 -0.96 -20.40 8.38
N SER A 8 -1.25 -21.47 9.14
CA SER A 8 -2.32 -21.48 10.13
C SER A 8 -2.08 -20.44 11.24
N ALA A 9 -0.84 -20.33 11.74
CA ALA A 9 -0.47 -19.33 12.73
C ALA A 9 -0.57 -17.89 12.18
N MET A 10 -0.12 -17.65 10.95
CA MET A 10 -0.28 -16.34 10.29
C MET A 10 -1.75 -15.96 10.12
N ARG A 11 -2.59 -16.92 9.70
CA ARG A 11 -4.03 -16.71 9.59
C ARG A 11 -4.66 -16.34 10.93
N ALA A 12 -4.37 -17.10 11.99
CA ALA A 12 -4.89 -16.82 13.33
C ALA A 12 -4.48 -15.43 13.83
N ALA A 13 -3.24 -15.00 13.55
CA ALA A 13 -2.76 -13.67 13.90
C ALA A 13 -3.48 -12.54 13.15
N LEU A 14 -3.81 -12.76 11.87
CA LEU A 14 -4.58 -11.81 11.07
C LEU A 14 -6.04 -11.74 11.53
N GLU A 15 -6.66 -12.88 11.84
CA GLU A 15 -8.06 -12.95 12.30
C GLU A 15 -8.24 -12.35 13.70
N ALA A 16 -7.28 -12.54 14.60
CA ALA A 16 -7.33 -11.99 15.96
C ALA A 16 -6.95 -10.50 16.03
N ARG A 17 -6.44 -9.90 14.94
CA ARG A 17 -5.93 -8.53 14.97
C ARG A 17 -7.08 -7.52 14.98
N THR A 18 -7.24 -6.80 16.09
CA THR A 18 -8.06 -5.58 16.13
C THR A 18 -7.29 -4.42 15.47
N PRO A 19 -7.87 -3.73 14.48
CA PRO A 19 -7.29 -2.51 13.93
C PRO A 19 -7.18 -1.42 15.01
N GLY A 20 -6.05 -0.72 15.04
CA GLY A 20 -5.89 0.48 15.85
C GLY A 20 -6.44 1.72 15.15
N PRO A 21 -6.41 2.90 15.81
CA PRO A 21 -6.75 4.16 15.15
C PRO A 21 -5.81 4.41 13.97
N ARG A 22 -6.34 4.96 12.87
CA ARG A 22 -5.50 5.38 11.76
C ARG A 22 -4.61 6.54 12.20
N PRO A 23 -3.30 6.49 11.93
CA PRO A 23 -2.40 7.58 12.24
C PRO A 23 -2.77 8.84 11.43
N THR A 24 -2.62 10.02 12.04
CA THR A 24 -2.75 11.29 11.32
C THR A 24 -1.49 11.56 10.49
N LEU A 25 -1.61 12.39 9.46
CA LEU A 25 -0.45 12.79 8.65
C LEU A 25 0.61 13.51 9.49
N GLU A 26 0.18 14.36 10.42
CA GLU A 26 1.07 15.07 11.35
C GLU A 26 1.91 14.09 12.19
N MET A 27 1.28 13.06 12.76
CA MET A 27 1.97 12.06 13.57
C MET A 27 2.99 11.25 12.74
N ILE A 28 2.66 10.95 11.48
CA ILE A 28 3.61 10.29 10.56
C ILE A 28 4.81 11.21 10.32
N THR A 29 4.59 12.50 10.08
CA THR A 29 5.69 13.45 9.85
C THR A 29 6.57 13.67 11.07
N GLU A 30 6.01 13.67 12.27
CA GLU A 30 6.77 13.79 13.51
C GLU A 30 7.65 12.57 13.78
N THR A 31 7.14 11.37 13.48
CA THR A 31 7.82 10.10 13.81
C THR A 31 8.81 9.64 12.74
N LEU A 32 8.48 9.83 11.46
CA LEU A 32 9.27 9.32 10.33
C LEU A 32 9.94 10.42 9.49
N GLY A 33 9.58 11.69 9.74
CA GLY A 33 10.02 12.84 8.93
C GLY A 33 9.03 13.22 7.83
N GLY A 34 9.31 14.34 7.17
CA GLY A 34 8.44 14.89 6.13
C GLY A 34 8.29 13.98 4.90
N PHE A 35 7.12 14.03 4.26
CA PHE A 35 6.87 13.31 3.01
C PHE A 35 7.77 13.84 1.88
N SER A 36 8.33 12.93 1.08
CA SER A 36 9.13 13.26 -0.11
C SER A 36 8.28 13.53 -1.35
N SER A 37 7.02 13.08 -1.35
CA SER A 37 6.08 13.19 -2.47
C SER A 37 5.10 14.32 -2.21
N ALA A 38 4.78 15.09 -3.25
CA ALA A 38 3.80 16.18 -3.17
C ALA A 38 2.33 15.69 -3.09
N SER A 39 2.07 14.46 -3.55
CA SER A 39 0.76 13.79 -3.53
C SER A 39 0.94 12.38 -2.96
N ASP A 40 -0.05 11.92 -2.20
CA ASP A 40 -0.12 10.55 -1.65
C ASP A 40 -0.79 9.55 -2.60
N GLY A 41 -1.18 10.00 -3.80
CA GLY A 41 -1.80 9.19 -4.85
C GLY A 41 -3.30 8.94 -4.66
N THR A 42 -3.95 9.55 -3.66
CA THR A 42 -5.41 9.42 -3.43
C THR A 42 -6.22 10.60 -3.99
N ASP A 43 -5.54 11.61 -4.52
CA ASP A 43 -6.07 12.90 -4.95
C ASP A 43 -6.34 13.01 -6.46
N ASP A 44 -6.39 11.88 -7.18
CA ASP A 44 -6.52 11.81 -8.65
C ASP A 44 -5.48 12.65 -9.42
N ALA A 45 -4.44 13.15 -8.75
CA ALA A 45 -3.34 13.92 -9.32
C ALA A 45 -2.24 13.02 -9.89
N ALA A 46 -2.44 11.70 -9.87
CA ALA A 46 -1.50 10.73 -10.39
C ALA A 46 -1.30 10.92 -11.91
N PRO A 47 -0.07 10.78 -12.42
CA PRO A 47 0.20 10.90 -13.84
C PRO A 47 -0.58 9.85 -14.64
N THR A 48 -1.14 10.27 -15.78
CA THR A 48 -1.94 9.39 -16.64
C THR A 48 -1.09 8.20 -17.11
N ALA A 49 -1.63 6.98 -17.00
CA ALA A 49 -0.94 5.77 -17.43
C ALA A 49 -0.61 5.84 -18.93
N ARG A 50 0.64 5.53 -19.30
CA ARG A 50 1.09 5.50 -20.71
C ARG A 50 0.32 4.44 -21.49
N GLN A 51 -0.36 4.84 -22.58
CA GLN A 51 -0.97 3.89 -23.51
C GLN A 51 0.08 3.24 -24.41
N ASN A 52 0.16 1.91 -24.38
CA ASN A 52 1.02 1.13 -25.27
C ASN A 52 0.40 1.06 -26.68
N ARG A 53 1.02 1.71 -27.68
CA ARG A 53 0.55 1.68 -29.07
C ARG A 53 0.94 0.37 -29.75
N ARG A 54 0.15 -0.70 -29.60
CA ARG A 54 0.32 -1.94 -30.38
C ARG A 54 0.08 -1.64 -31.86
N ARG A 55 1.12 -1.76 -32.71
CA ARG A 55 0.95 -1.76 -34.16
C ARG A 55 0.25 -3.06 -34.56
N ARG A 56 -1.02 -2.98 -34.98
CA ARG A 56 -1.67 -4.09 -35.72
C ARG A 56 -0.81 -4.36 -36.95
N ARG A 57 -0.11 -5.50 -36.97
CA ARG A 57 0.41 -6.06 -38.22
C ARG A 57 -0.81 -6.58 -38.98
N GLY A 58 -1.06 -5.99 -40.14
CA GLY A 58 -1.94 -6.58 -41.15
C GLY A 58 -1.33 -7.86 -41.71
#